data_AF-A0A2V8TP38-F1
#
_entry.id   AF-A0A2V8TP38-F1
#
_cell.length_a   1.000
_cell.length_b   1.000
_cell.length_c   1.000
_cell.angle_alpha   90.00
_cell.angle_beta   90.00
_cell.angle_gamma   90.00
#
_symmetry.space_group_name_H-M   'P 1'
#
loop_
_entity.id
_entity.type
_entity.pdbx_description
1 polymer ?
#
loop_
_entity_poly.entity_id
_entity_poly.type
_entity_poly.pdbx_seq_one_letter_code
_entity_poly.pdbx_strand_id
1 'polypeptide(L)'
;MKALLNSEEARAQVLPRLTPVMTGSFATSEIFDALRQITEIGGAVTFSALEGRLKAASRALLHELMAADEMCDEAASLDQAQACLRRMEGDIKRRQMDELRSKVKTAEREGRIEDALASMAELSRLEKEAKAASGS
;
A
#
# COMPACT_ATOMS: atom_id res chain seq x y z
N MET A 1 -6.86 -7.80 4.41
CA MET A 1 -7.53 -8.46 3.26
C MET A 1 -8.99 -8.73 3.57
N LYS A 2 -9.32 -9.41 4.68
CA LYS A 2 -10.70 -9.63 5.17
C LYS A 2 -11.63 -8.42 5.02
N ALA A 3 -11.25 -7.29 5.62
CA ALA A 3 -12.03 -6.04 5.53
C ALA A 3 -12.42 -5.70 4.08
N LEU A 4 -11.50 -5.87 3.12
CA LEU A 4 -11.74 -5.57 1.71
C LEU A 4 -12.67 -6.58 1.03
N LEU A 5 -12.67 -7.84 1.48
CA LEU A 5 -13.58 -8.86 0.95
C LEU A 5 -15.01 -8.65 1.48
N ASN A 6 -15.16 -8.33 2.76
CA ASN A 6 -16.46 -8.34 3.44
C ASN A 6 -17.12 -6.97 3.53
N SER A 7 -16.36 -5.87 3.52
CA SER A 7 -16.89 -4.52 3.73
C SER A 7 -16.68 -3.63 2.50
N GLU A 8 -17.79 -3.13 1.96
CA GLU A 8 -17.78 -2.12 0.91
C GLU A 8 -17.16 -0.81 1.40
N GLU A 9 -17.47 -0.42 2.64
CA GLU A 9 -16.88 0.75 3.28
C GLU A 9 -15.35 0.63 3.36
N ALA A 10 -14.84 -0.53 3.77
CA ALA A 10 -13.41 -0.77 3.81
C ALA A 10 -12.77 -0.67 2.42
N ARG A 11 -13.44 -1.19 1.39
CA ARG A 11 -12.97 -1.02 0.01
C ARG A 11 -12.94 0.44 -0.40
N ALA A 12 -14.01 1.18 -0.15
CA ALA A 12 -14.13 2.60 -0.49
C ALA A 12 -13.06 3.47 0.19
N GLN A 13 -12.67 3.15 1.42
CA GLN A 13 -11.67 3.91 2.17
C GLN A 13 -10.22 3.48 1.88
N VAL A 14 -9.98 2.18 1.65
CA VAL A 14 -8.62 1.63 1.55
C VAL A 14 -8.16 1.47 0.11
N LEU A 15 -8.98 0.95 -0.81
CA LEU A 15 -8.54 0.65 -2.18
C LEU A 15 -8.04 1.88 -2.94
N PRO A 16 -8.66 3.08 -2.85
CA PRO A 16 -8.15 4.26 -3.54
C PRO A 16 -6.77 4.72 -3.08
N ARG A 17 -6.40 4.40 -1.83
CA ARG A 17 -5.10 4.77 -1.23
C ARG A 17 -4.06 3.68 -1.40
N LEU A 18 -4.49 2.43 -1.52
CA LEU A 18 -3.61 1.27 -1.69
C LEU A 18 -3.16 1.16 -3.15
N THR A 19 -2.09 1.84 -3.54
CA THR A 19 -1.67 1.89 -4.96
C THR A 19 -0.97 0.60 -5.43
N PRO A 20 -0.89 0.36 -6.76
CA PRO A 20 -0.15 -0.78 -7.31
C PRO A 20 1.33 -0.78 -6.91
N VAL A 21 1.96 0.39 -6.76
CA VAL A 21 3.35 0.51 -6.30
C VAL A 21 3.52 -0.04 -4.88
N MET A 22 2.51 0.15 -4.01
CA MET A 22 2.54 -0.34 -2.63
C MET A 22 2.37 -1.86 -2.54
N THR A 23 1.61 -2.43 -3.47
CA THR A 23 1.18 -3.84 -3.44
C THR A 23 1.98 -4.73 -4.40
N GLY A 24 2.77 -4.16 -5.30
CA GLY A 24 3.45 -4.90 -6.37
C GLY A 24 4.43 -5.98 -5.90
N SER A 25 4.98 -5.87 -4.69
CA SER A 25 5.85 -6.89 -4.09
C SER A 25 5.10 -7.93 -3.26
N PHE A 26 3.79 -7.78 -3.08
CA PHE A 26 2.99 -8.70 -2.27
C PHE A 26 2.63 -9.93 -3.11
N ALA A 27 2.68 -11.11 -2.49
CA ALA A 27 2.19 -12.34 -3.13
C ALA A 27 0.70 -12.25 -3.52
N THR A 28 -0.04 -11.33 -2.88
CA THR A 28 -1.47 -11.06 -3.10
C THR A 28 -1.73 -9.87 -4.01
N SER A 29 -0.74 -9.37 -4.75
CA SER A 29 -0.88 -8.23 -5.67
C SER A 29 -2.03 -8.40 -6.65
N GLU A 30 -2.14 -9.58 -7.29
CA GLU A 30 -3.22 -9.89 -8.24
C GLU A 30 -4.61 -9.84 -7.58
N ILE A 31 -4.71 -10.13 -6.28
CA ILE A 31 -5.98 -10.05 -5.53
C ILE A 31 -6.40 -8.58 -5.36
N PHE A 32 -5.45 -7.69 -5.05
CA PHE A 32 -5.74 -6.25 -4.96
C PHE A 32 -6.11 -5.65 -6.31
N ASP A 33 -5.47 -6.08 -7.39
CA ASP A 33 -5.80 -5.65 -8.76
C ASP A 33 -7.21 -6.10 -9.16
N ALA A 34 -7.56 -7.37 -8.90
CA ALA A 34 -8.90 -7.88 -9.17
C ALA A 34 -9.97 -7.13 -8.35
N LEU A 35 -9.68 -6.83 -7.08
CA LEU A 35 -10.56 -6.02 -6.23
C LEU A 35 -10.81 -4.64 -6.82
N ARG A 36 -9.75 -3.93 -7.23
CA ARG A 36 -9.85 -2.61 -7.86
C ARG A 36 -10.71 -2.65 -9.11
N GLN A 37 -10.41 -3.58 -10.03
CA GLN A 37 -11.14 -3.72 -11.29
C GLN A 37 -12.63 -3.97 -11.06
N ILE A 38 -13.00 -4.83 -10.11
CA ILE A 38 -14.41 -5.09 -9.77
C ILE A 38 -15.07 -3.82 -9.23
N THR A 39 -14.41 -3.09 -8.34
CA THR A 39 -14.97 -1.86 -7.76
C THR A 39 -15.09 -0.72 -8.76
N GLU A 40 -14.14 -0.58 -9.69
CA GLU A 40 -14.14 0.47 -10.72
C GLU A 40 -15.32 0.34 -11.70
N ILE A 41 -15.71 -0.90 -12.02
CA ILE A 41 -16.88 -1.18 -12.88
C ILE A 41 -18.21 -1.22 -12.09
N GLY A 42 -18.19 -0.90 -10.79
CA GLY A 42 -19.37 -0.95 -9.93
C GLY A 42 -19.89 -2.36 -9.65
N GLY A 43 -19.05 -3.39 -9.80
CA GLY A 43 -19.41 -4.78 -9.58
C GLY A 43 -19.44 -5.16 -8.10
N ALA A 44 -20.29 -6.13 -7.75
CA ALA A 44 -20.27 -6.73 -6.43
C ALA A 44 -19.01 -7.58 -6.24
N VAL A 45 -18.25 -7.31 -5.16
CA VAL A 45 -17.11 -8.13 -4.77
C VAL A 45 -17.62 -9.41 -4.13
N THR A 46 -17.54 -10.51 -4.87
CA THR A 46 -17.84 -11.86 -4.40
C THR A 46 -16.64 -12.77 -4.58
N PHE A 47 -16.59 -13.86 -3.81
CA PHE A 47 -15.53 -14.86 -3.93
C PHE A 47 -15.38 -15.37 -5.37
N SER A 48 -16.50 -15.75 -6.00
CA SER A 48 -16.51 -16.23 -7.39
C SER A 48 -16.07 -15.16 -8.40
N ALA A 49 -16.47 -13.90 -8.19
CA ALA A 49 -16.05 -12.80 -9.05
C ALA A 49 -14.54 -12.54 -8.97
N LEU A 50 -13.94 -12.67 -7.79
CA LEU A 50 -12.50 -12.59 -7.62
C LEU A 50 -11.80 -13.81 -8.22
N GLU A 51 -12.21 -15.01 -7.86
CA GLU A 51 -11.59 -16.26 -8.30
C GLU A 51 -11.51 -16.37 -9.82
N GLY A 52 -12.58 -15.98 -10.53
CA GLY A 52 -12.64 -15.97 -12.00
C GLY A 52 -11.65 -15.02 -12.68
N ARG A 53 -11.07 -14.06 -11.96
CA ARG A 53 -10.08 -13.09 -12.47
C ARG A 53 -8.64 -13.44 -12.08
N LEU A 54 -8.45 -14.37 -11.15
CA LEU A 54 -7.14 -14.71 -10.61
C LEU A 54 -6.49 -15.87 -11.37
N LYS A 55 -5.15 -15.88 -11.40
CA LYS A 55 -4.37 -17.06 -11.80
C LYS A 55 -4.42 -18.14 -10.71
N ALA A 56 -4.11 -19.39 -11.08
CA ALA A 56 -4.21 -20.54 -10.18
C ALA A 56 -3.46 -20.35 -8.84
N ALA A 57 -2.25 -19.77 -8.87
CA ALA A 57 -1.47 -19.51 -7.66
C ALA A 57 -2.17 -18.49 -6.73
N SER A 58 -2.70 -17.39 -7.28
CA SER A 58 -3.41 -16.38 -6.50
C SER A 58 -4.79 -16.85 -6.03
N ARG A 59 -5.43 -17.78 -6.74
CA ARG A 59 -6.64 -18.46 -6.24
C ARG A 59 -6.32 -19.29 -5.01
N ALA A 60 -5.25 -20.09 -5.04
CA ALA A 60 -4.84 -20.89 -3.87
C ALA A 60 -4.60 -19.99 -2.64
N LEU A 61 -3.89 -18.87 -2.83
CA LEU A 61 -3.70 -17.88 -1.77
C LEU A 61 -5.03 -17.26 -1.29
N LEU A 62 -5.97 -16.97 -2.19
CA LEU A 62 -7.30 -16.48 -1.80
C LEU A 62 -8.05 -17.50 -0.94
N HIS A 63 -8.01 -18.79 -1.31
CA HIS A 63 -8.60 -19.88 -0.53
C HIS A 63 -7.95 -20.03 0.84
N GLU A 64 -6.61 -20.00 0.92
CA GLU A 64 -5.86 -20.04 2.19
C GLU A 64 -6.23 -18.87 3.11
N LEU A 65 -6.35 -17.66 2.56
CA LEU A 65 -6.74 -16.46 3.31
C LEU A 65 -8.17 -16.54 3.86
N MET A 66 -9.08 -17.18 3.13
CA MET A 66 -10.46 -17.37 3.59
C MET A 66 -10.55 -18.48 4.65
N ALA A 67 -9.73 -19.52 4.51
CA ALA A 67 -9.70 -20.65 5.45
C ALA A 67 -9.04 -20.30 6.79
N ALA A 68 -8.05 -19.40 6.80
CA ALA A 68 -7.34 -19.00 8.01
C ALA A 68 -8.14 -18.09 8.98
N ASP A 69 -9.38 -17.71 8.63
CA ASP A 69 -10.03 -16.52 9.18
C ASP A 69 -11.37 -16.80 9.90
N GLU A 70 -11.38 -17.74 10.85
CA GLU A 70 -12.59 -18.18 11.56
C GLU A 70 -12.98 -17.27 12.77
N MET A 71 -12.21 -16.22 13.13
CA MET A 71 -12.41 -15.54 14.43
C MET A 71 -12.09 -14.02 14.50
N CYS A 72 -12.61 -13.16 13.60
CA CYS A 72 -12.39 -11.71 13.76
C CYS A 72 -13.61 -10.84 13.38
N ASP A 73 -13.96 -9.90 14.27
CA ASP A 73 -15.03 -8.89 14.13
C ASP A 73 -14.77 -7.92 12.96
N GLU A 74 -15.82 -7.50 12.26
CA GLU A 74 -15.76 -6.67 11.05
C GLU A 74 -15.28 -5.25 11.34
N ALA A 75 -15.70 -4.65 12.46
CA ALA A 75 -15.27 -3.30 12.85
C ALA A 75 -13.77 -3.27 13.18
N ALA A 76 -13.28 -4.28 13.90
CA ALA A 76 -11.84 -4.45 14.17
C ALA A 76 -11.05 -4.65 12.87
N SER A 77 -11.67 -5.21 11.82
CA SER A 77 -11.03 -5.44 10.53
C SER A 77 -10.76 -4.14 9.75
N LEU A 78 -11.66 -3.14 9.81
CA LEU A 78 -11.47 -1.86 9.14
C LEU A 78 -10.35 -1.05 9.80
N ASP A 79 -10.39 -0.88 11.11
CA ASP A 79 -9.35 -0.14 11.84
C ASP A 79 -7.96 -0.74 11.64
N GLN A 80 -7.89 -2.08 11.63
CA GLN A 80 -6.65 -2.80 11.32
C GLN A 80 -6.20 -2.53 9.87
N ALA A 81 -7.11 -2.57 8.90
CA ALA A 81 -6.76 -2.27 7.50
C ALA A 81 -6.24 -0.84 7.34
N GLN A 82 -6.87 0.14 7.99
CA GLN A 82 -6.42 1.52 7.99
C GLN A 82 -5.06 1.69 8.70
N ALA A 83 -4.83 1.01 9.82
CA ALA A 83 -3.56 1.05 10.53
C ALA A 83 -2.42 0.45 9.67
N CYS A 84 -2.68 -0.67 9.01
CA CYS A 84 -1.75 -1.26 8.04
C CYS A 84 -1.44 -0.29 6.90
N LEU A 85 -2.46 0.36 6.34
CA LEU A 85 -2.29 1.33 5.27
C LEU A 85 -1.43 2.53 5.71
N ARG A 86 -1.72 3.14 6.88
CA ARG A 86 -0.91 4.24 7.43
C ARG A 86 0.54 3.83 7.63
N ARG A 87 0.79 2.61 8.12
CA ARG A 87 2.14 2.08 8.27
C ARG A 87 2.85 1.96 6.93
N MET A 88 2.19 1.41 5.91
CA MET A 88 2.76 1.28 4.57
C MET A 88 3.08 2.63 3.95
N GLU A 89 2.20 3.61 4.07
CA GLU A 89 2.44 4.98 3.61
C GLU A 89 3.66 5.61 4.32
N GLY A 90 3.78 5.40 5.63
CA GLY A 90 4.94 5.85 6.41
C GLY A 90 6.26 5.17 6.00
N ASP A 91 6.22 3.86 5.76
CA ASP A 91 7.39 3.08 5.34
C ASP A 91 7.89 3.51 3.96
N ILE A 92 6.98 3.84 3.03
CA ILE A 92 7.35 4.36 1.70
C ILE A 92 8.04 5.71 1.81
N LYS A 93 7.47 6.65 2.58
CA LYS A 93 8.08 7.96 2.80
C LYS A 93 9.48 7.83 3.42
N ARG A 94 9.63 6.93 4.40
CA ARG A 94 10.92 6.65 5.04
C ARG A 94 11.95 6.14 4.03
N ARG A 95 11.56 5.17 3.17
CA ARG A 95 12.44 4.66 2.11
C ARG A 95 12.87 5.75 1.14
N GLN A 96 11.94 6.60 0.69
CA GLN A 96 12.25 7.73 -0.19
C GLN A 96 13.27 8.69 0.44
N MET A 97 13.12 8.99 1.73
CA MET A 97 14.08 9.83 2.46
C MET A 97 15.46 9.16 2.58
N ASP A 98 15.51 7.85 2.86
CA ASP A 98 16.77 7.11 2.97
C ASP A 98 17.49 7.00 1.61
N GLU A 99 16.74 6.84 0.52
CA GLU A 99 17.27 6.89 -0.85
C GLU A 99 17.86 8.27 -1.17
N LEU A 100 17.18 9.36 -0.81
CA LEU A 100 17.70 10.72 -1.00
C LEU A 100 18.98 10.96 -0.18
N ARG A 101 19.01 10.50 1.07
CA ARG A 101 20.23 10.56 1.91
C ARG A 101 21.38 9.80 1.28
N SER A 102 21.11 8.64 0.68
CA SER A 102 22.12 7.87 -0.04
C SER A 102 22.62 8.63 -1.28
N LYS A 103 21.71 9.23 -2.06
CA LYS A 103 22.05 10.04 -3.24
C LYS A 103 22.91 11.25 -2.89
N VAL A 104 22.58 11.96 -1.81
CA VAL A 104 23.40 13.06 -1.27
C VAL A 104 24.82 12.60 -1.00
N LYS A 105 25.00 11.56 -0.17
CA LYS A 105 26.33 11.04 0.19
C LYS A 105 27.16 10.63 -1.04
N THR A 106 26.52 9.99 -2.01
CA THR A 106 27.18 9.57 -3.25
C THR A 106 27.60 10.79 -4.09
N ALA A 107 26.71 11.76 -4.28
CA ALA A 107 27.00 12.98 -5.03
C ALA A 107 28.11 13.82 -4.37
N GLU A 108 28.12 13.95 -3.04
CA GLU A 108 29.19 14.61 -2.28
C GLU A 108 30.54 13.93 -2.49
N ARG A 109 30.58 12.59 -2.39
CA ARG A 109 31.80 11.81 -2.60
C ARG A 109 32.35 11.96 -4.02
N GLU A 110 31.47 12.11 -5.00
CA GLU A 110 31.82 12.22 -6.43
C GLU A 110 32.01 13.67 -6.89
N GLY A 111 31.90 14.64 -5.98
CA GLY A 111 32.06 16.07 -6.30
C GLY A 111 30.91 16.67 -7.12
N ARG A 112 29.77 15.99 -7.23
CA ARG A 112 28.57 16.47 -7.94
C ARG A 112 27.74 17.37 -7.04
N ILE A 113 28.22 18.60 -6.84
CA ILE A 113 27.64 19.54 -5.88
C ILE A 113 26.17 19.90 -6.22
N GLU A 114 25.84 20.09 -7.50
CA GLU A 114 24.48 20.43 -7.92
C GLU A 114 23.49 19.30 -7.59
N ASP A 115 23.87 18.04 -7.86
CA ASP A 115 23.06 16.86 -7.55
C ASP A 115 22.84 16.69 -6.04
N ALA A 116 23.88 16.96 -5.24
CA ALA A 116 23.81 16.91 -3.78
C ALA A 116 22.83 17.97 -3.26
N LEU A 117 22.93 19.21 -3.73
CA LEU A 117 22.04 20.30 -3.33
C LEU A 117 20.59 20.03 -3.73
N ALA A 118 20.35 19.53 -4.95
CA ALA A 118 19.01 19.16 -5.40
C ALA A 118 18.40 18.05 -4.53
N SER A 119 19.17 17.02 -4.22
CA SER A 119 18.72 15.90 -3.37
C SER A 119 18.48 16.34 -1.92
N MET A 120 19.29 17.26 -1.39
CA MET A 120 19.10 17.84 -0.06
C MET A 120 17.84 18.71 0.02
N ALA A 121 17.56 19.52 -0.99
CA ALA A 121 16.36 20.35 -1.05
C ALA A 121 15.09 19.49 -1.04
N GLU A 122 15.08 18.42 -1.83
CA GLU A 122 13.98 17.44 -1.85
C GLU A 122 13.81 16.75 -0.49
N LEU A 123 14.90 16.28 0.12
CA LEU A 123 14.86 15.66 1.44
C LEU A 123 14.28 16.61 2.50
N SER A 124 14.69 17.87 2.51
CA SER A 124 14.18 18.89 3.43
C SER A 124 12.68 19.14 3.25
N ARG A 125 12.18 19.10 2.00
CA ARG A 125 10.76 19.21 1.71
C ARG A 125 9.98 18.05 2.33
N LEU A 126 10.41 16.81 2.07
CA LEU A 126 9.75 15.61 2.61
C LEU A 126 9.77 15.56 4.14
N GLU A 127 10.86 16.02 4.78
CA GLU A 127 10.95 16.10 6.25
C GLU A 127 9.95 17.10 6.83
N LYS A 128 9.74 18.25 6.18
CA LYS A 128 8.73 19.24 6.59
C LYS A 128 7.30 18.69 6.42
N GLU A 129 7.02 18.03 5.30
CA GLU A 129 5.73 17.40 5.05
C GLU A 129 5.41 16.30 6.08
N ALA A 130 6.40 15.46 6.41
CA ALA A 130 6.26 14.42 7.43
C ALA A 130 5.98 15.02 8.81
N LYS A 131 6.67 16.11 9.16
CA LYS A 131 6.43 16.83 10.42
C LYS A 131 5.03 17.42 10.48
N ALA A 132 4.54 18.04 9.41
CA ALA A 132 3.18 18.59 9.33
C ALA A 132 2.11 17.51 9.49
N ALA A 133 2.30 16.34 8.87
CA ALA A 133 1.37 15.21 8.97
C ALA A 133 1.35 14.52 10.35
N SER A 134 2.41 14.68 11.16
CA SER A 134 2.50 14.13 12.52
C SER A 134 1.99 15.06 13.63
N GLY A 135 1.78 16.35 13.30
CA GLY A 135 1.31 17.38 14.24
C GLY A 135 -0.12 17.86 13.99
N SER A 136 -0.86 17.19 13.09
CA SER A 136 -2.28 17.43 12.82
C SER A 136 -3.14 16.30 13.37
#